data_AF-A0A2T2TII7-F1
#
_entry.id   AF-A0A2T2TII7-F1
#
_cell.length_a   1.000
_cell.length_b   1.000
_cell.length_c   1.000
_cell.angle_alpha   90.00
_cell.angle_beta   90.00
_cell.angle_gamma   90.00
#
_symmetry.space_group_name_H-M   'P 1'
#
loop_
_entity.id
_entity.type
_entity.pdbx_description
1 polymer ?
#
loop_
_entity_poly.entity_id
_entity_poly.type
_entity_poly.pdbx_seq_one_letter_code
_entity_poly.pdbx_strand_id
1 'polypeptide(L)'
;MEASSPAPETDTLAGAEPIFDVRSVTLDARNRPDSSLLVRLRDLGVTHLTLVSFGWQRAADEPHVQIDTSDGWYSESHRGIRTLARQADTLGMGVILKPHLWVGGYDEEQDRSEIGFDTDARWQKWEADYRQFLMVYARLAAQINADALVLGTELTRSATERPTFWRTLAGDVRTVYDGALTYAANWHEAYEKVQFWDALDYVGVQAYFPLTEVESPSLRALREGWRPHQAALARVHERTGRPILLTEVGYRSAAGAAAAPWEWPERDAEAIPDSTLQARCYRAFLSTVGRASWLKGSVIWKWRPPSEVEDPTAFTPQGKPAEAVLRRWFRPSAPAPGP
;
A
#
# COMPACT_ATOMS: atom_id res chain seq x y z
N MET A 1 12.45 37.32 28.66
CA MET A 1 11.42 36.75 27.77
C MET A 1 11.68 35.26 27.67
N GLU A 2 11.05 34.48 28.53
CA GLU A 2 11.03 33.02 28.36
C GLU A 2 10.15 32.71 27.15
N ALA A 3 10.76 32.06 26.15
CA ALA A 3 10.04 31.54 25.01
C ALA A 3 9.14 30.40 25.52
N SER A 4 7.84 30.68 25.61
CA SER A 4 6.81 29.67 25.85
C SER A 4 6.94 28.59 24.79
N SER A 5 7.30 27.37 25.21
CA SER A 5 7.29 26.21 24.32
C SER A 5 5.86 25.99 23.84
N PRO A 6 5.61 25.79 22.53
CA PRO A 6 4.26 25.52 22.05
C PRO A 6 3.76 24.26 22.72
N ALA A 7 2.56 24.33 23.32
CA ALA A 7 1.87 23.17 23.86
C ALA A 7 1.82 22.06 22.79
N PRO A 8 1.93 20.77 23.17
CA PRO A 8 1.86 19.69 22.21
C PRO A 8 0.54 19.78 21.45
N GLU A 9 0.60 20.07 20.14
CA GLU A 9 -0.59 20.06 19.27
C GLU A 9 -1.26 18.70 19.45
N THR A 10 -2.43 18.72 20.09
CA THR A 10 -3.03 17.52 20.67
C THR A 10 -3.40 16.54 19.57
N ASP A 11 -2.68 15.42 19.55
CA ASP A 11 -2.93 14.21 18.79
C ASP A 11 -4.12 13.48 19.44
N THR A 12 -5.33 14.01 19.26
CA THR A 12 -6.54 13.56 19.97
C THR A 12 -7.13 12.28 19.35
N LEU A 13 -6.79 11.15 19.94
CA LEU A 13 -7.58 9.93 19.88
C LEU A 13 -8.77 10.06 20.86
N ALA A 14 -9.91 10.55 20.40
CA ALA A 14 -11.14 10.51 21.21
C ALA A 14 -11.78 9.12 21.10
N GLY A 15 -11.52 8.20 22.03
CA GLY A 15 -12.22 6.90 22.10
C GLY A 15 -11.32 5.66 22.00
N ALA A 16 -11.87 4.53 22.46
CA ALA A 16 -11.21 3.23 22.59
C ALA A 16 -11.26 2.36 21.31
N GLU A 17 -11.91 2.81 20.25
CA GLU A 17 -12.06 2.03 19.02
C GLU A 17 -10.81 2.11 18.12
N PRO A 18 -10.41 1.00 17.47
CA PRO A 18 -9.37 1.01 16.46
C PRO A 18 -9.69 1.98 15.32
N ILE A 19 -8.65 2.56 14.72
CA ILE A 19 -8.79 3.61 13.71
C ILE A 19 -9.56 3.17 12.45
N PHE A 20 -9.31 1.95 11.95
CA PHE A 20 -10.02 1.29 10.83
C PHE A 20 -9.71 -0.22 10.84
N ASP A 21 -10.45 -1.03 10.08
CA ASP A 21 -10.40 -2.51 10.12
C ASP A 21 -9.06 -3.09 9.63
N VAL A 22 -8.59 -2.62 8.47
CA VAL A 22 -7.38 -3.13 7.80
C VAL A 22 -6.19 -2.27 8.18
N ARG A 23 -5.38 -2.76 9.11
CA ARG A 23 -4.10 -2.15 9.52
C ARG A 23 -2.99 -3.05 9.01
N SER A 24 -2.63 -2.87 7.75
CA SER A 24 -1.69 -3.75 7.06
C SER A 24 -0.29 -3.13 6.97
N VAL A 25 0.72 -3.96 6.80
CA VAL A 25 2.05 -3.55 6.37
C VAL A 25 2.47 -4.37 5.16
N THR A 26 3.15 -3.77 4.19
CA THR A 26 3.85 -4.55 3.17
C THR A 26 5.10 -5.18 3.78
N LEU A 27 5.23 -6.49 3.72
CA LEU A 27 6.45 -7.17 4.14
C LEU A 27 7.39 -7.40 2.95
N ASP A 28 8.58 -6.87 3.10
CA ASP A 28 9.67 -6.82 2.13
C ASP A 28 10.89 -7.54 2.71
N ALA A 29 11.03 -8.84 2.42
CA ALA A 29 12.02 -9.71 3.05
C ALA A 29 12.82 -10.47 1.99
N ARG A 30 14.12 -10.13 1.85
CA ARG A 30 15.05 -10.83 0.95
C ARG A 30 15.23 -12.27 1.39
N ASN A 31 15.48 -12.46 2.68
CA ASN A 31 15.65 -13.77 3.30
C ASN A 31 14.44 -14.18 4.12
N ARG A 32 14.39 -15.45 4.51
CA ARG A 32 13.37 -15.92 5.46
C ARG A 32 13.46 -15.12 6.76
N PRO A 33 12.41 -14.41 7.18
CA PRO A 33 12.45 -13.67 8.42
C PRO A 33 12.50 -14.60 9.64
N ASP A 34 13.03 -14.07 10.73
CA ASP A 34 12.97 -14.73 12.03
C ASP A 34 11.51 -14.93 12.48
N SER A 35 11.27 -15.91 13.35
CA SER A 35 9.91 -16.25 13.82
C SER A 35 9.24 -15.16 14.65
N SER A 36 10.00 -14.20 15.18
CA SER A 36 9.50 -13.12 16.02
C SER A 36 9.04 -11.89 15.22
N LEU A 37 9.34 -11.79 13.92
CA LEU A 37 8.94 -10.64 13.09
C LEU A 37 7.42 -10.44 13.09
N LEU A 38 6.66 -11.48 12.74
CA LEU A 38 5.20 -11.37 12.66
C LEU A 38 4.56 -11.21 14.05
N VAL A 39 5.19 -11.75 15.11
CA VAL A 39 4.79 -11.51 16.51
C VAL A 39 4.90 -10.02 16.83
N ARG A 40 6.02 -9.37 16.49
CA ARG A 40 6.20 -7.92 16.70
C ARG A 40 5.17 -7.11 15.92
N LEU A 41 4.84 -7.51 14.69
CA LEU A 41 3.81 -6.85 13.88
C LEU A 41 2.42 -6.95 14.52
N ARG A 42 2.02 -8.14 14.94
CA ARG A 42 0.76 -8.32 15.70
C ARG A 42 0.74 -7.44 16.95
N ASP A 43 1.84 -7.41 17.71
CA ASP A 43 1.94 -6.62 18.95
C ASP A 43 1.93 -5.09 18.69
N LEU A 44 2.30 -4.66 17.48
CA LEU A 44 2.13 -3.30 16.98
C LEU A 44 0.65 -2.95 16.69
N GLY A 45 -0.22 -3.95 16.55
CA GLY A 45 -1.63 -3.79 16.20
C GLY A 45 -1.93 -4.02 14.72
N VAL A 46 -0.98 -4.58 13.96
CA VAL A 46 -1.17 -4.98 12.56
C VAL A 46 -2.19 -6.12 12.49
N THR A 47 -3.16 -6.00 11.59
CA THR A 47 -4.19 -7.02 11.36
C THR A 47 -3.96 -7.82 10.09
N HIS A 48 -3.20 -7.29 9.13
CA HIS A 48 -2.94 -7.95 7.86
C HIS A 48 -1.48 -7.85 7.46
N LEU A 49 -1.01 -8.87 6.74
CA LEU A 49 0.26 -8.84 6.04
C LEU A 49 0.00 -8.65 4.54
N THR A 50 0.51 -7.58 3.95
CA THR A 50 0.52 -7.44 2.49
C THR A 50 1.77 -8.09 1.93
N LEU A 51 1.58 -9.08 1.05
CA LEU A 51 2.64 -9.80 0.37
C LEU A 51 2.61 -9.47 -1.12
N VAL A 52 3.73 -9.02 -1.65
CA VAL A 52 3.86 -8.60 -3.05
C VAL A 52 4.56 -9.70 -3.82
N SER A 53 3.98 -10.10 -4.95
CA SER A 53 4.61 -11.01 -5.92
C SER A 53 4.81 -10.27 -7.24
N PHE A 54 5.72 -10.75 -8.08
CA PHE A 54 6.05 -10.07 -9.33
C PHE A 54 5.84 -10.97 -10.55
N GLY A 55 5.28 -10.38 -11.60
CA GLY A 55 5.44 -10.82 -12.98
C GLY A 55 6.36 -9.86 -13.70
N TRP A 56 6.84 -10.27 -14.87
CA TRP A 56 7.82 -9.52 -15.63
C TRP A 56 7.33 -9.18 -17.03
N GLN A 57 7.61 -7.97 -17.47
CA GLN A 57 7.39 -7.53 -18.85
C GLN A 57 8.63 -6.78 -19.31
N ARG A 58 9.19 -7.14 -20.47
CA ARG A 58 10.48 -6.57 -20.92
C ARG A 58 10.39 -5.07 -21.21
N ALA A 59 9.26 -4.59 -21.75
CA ALA A 59 9.06 -3.17 -22.03
C ALA A 59 7.58 -2.77 -21.97
N ALA A 60 7.27 -1.50 -21.67
CA ALA A 60 5.90 -1.01 -21.54
C ALA A 60 5.03 -1.25 -22.79
N ASP A 61 5.63 -1.17 -23.98
CA ASP A 61 4.97 -1.40 -25.26
C ASP A 61 5.01 -2.85 -25.73
N GLU A 62 5.63 -3.79 -24.99
CA GLU A 62 5.68 -5.20 -25.36
C GLU A 62 4.53 -6.02 -24.77
N PRO A 63 3.65 -6.64 -25.59
CA PRO A 63 2.46 -7.34 -25.12
C PRO A 63 2.79 -8.76 -24.64
N HIS A 64 3.73 -8.89 -23.71
CA HIS A 64 4.11 -10.18 -23.13
C HIS A 64 4.38 -10.06 -21.64
N VAL A 65 3.62 -10.84 -20.86
CA VAL A 65 3.77 -10.94 -19.40
C VAL A 65 4.31 -12.33 -19.07
N GLN A 66 5.41 -12.37 -18.35
CA GLN A 66 6.03 -13.58 -17.84
C GLN A 66 5.71 -13.73 -16.36
N ILE A 67 5.47 -14.97 -15.94
CA ILE A 67 5.32 -15.31 -14.53
C ILE A 67 6.67 -15.85 -14.08
N ASP A 68 7.41 -15.09 -13.26
CA ASP A 68 8.53 -15.65 -12.53
C ASP A 68 8.07 -16.06 -11.14
N THR A 69 8.33 -17.31 -10.79
CA THR A 69 7.95 -17.88 -9.49
C THR A 69 9.14 -18.51 -8.77
N SER A 70 10.31 -18.45 -9.41
CA SER A 70 11.44 -19.34 -9.17
C SER A 70 12.52 -18.67 -8.34
N ASP A 71 12.86 -17.41 -8.66
CA ASP A 71 14.02 -16.72 -8.09
C ASP A 71 13.68 -15.26 -7.78
N GLY A 72 13.60 -14.93 -6.49
CA GLY A 72 13.23 -13.59 -6.03
C GLY A 72 13.38 -13.48 -4.52
N TRP A 73 12.93 -12.37 -3.94
CA TRP A 73 13.01 -12.21 -2.49
C TRP A 73 12.09 -13.23 -1.80
N TYR A 74 12.44 -13.65 -0.58
CA TYR A 74 11.69 -14.67 0.12
C TYR A 74 10.19 -14.30 0.22
N SER A 75 9.87 -13.06 0.57
CA SER A 75 8.47 -12.58 0.65
C SER A 75 7.71 -12.56 -0.67
N GLU A 76 8.41 -12.61 -1.81
CA GLU A 76 7.84 -12.56 -3.16
C GLU A 76 7.63 -13.94 -3.76
N SER A 77 8.44 -14.92 -3.34
CA SER A 77 8.34 -16.30 -3.80
C SER A 77 7.04 -16.97 -3.35
N HIS A 78 6.48 -17.87 -4.19
CA HIS A 78 5.31 -18.68 -3.80
C HIS A 78 5.53 -19.46 -2.50
N ARG A 79 6.75 -19.97 -2.28
CA ARG A 79 7.11 -20.70 -1.06
C ARG A 79 7.07 -19.80 0.17
N GLY A 80 7.68 -18.61 0.08
CA GLY A 80 7.69 -17.68 1.19
C GLY A 80 6.31 -17.12 1.47
N ILE A 81 5.52 -16.77 0.43
CA ILE A 81 4.13 -16.33 0.57
C ILE A 81 3.30 -17.35 1.34
N ARG A 82 3.34 -18.63 0.96
CA ARG A 82 2.61 -19.69 1.70
C ARG A 82 3.06 -19.82 3.15
N THR A 83 4.36 -19.68 3.39
CA THR A 83 4.92 -19.81 4.73
C THR A 83 4.51 -18.64 5.61
N LEU A 84 4.63 -17.42 5.10
CA LEU A 84 4.26 -16.19 5.79
C LEU A 84 2.76 -16.10 6.03
N ALA A 85 1.94 -16.50 5.07
CA ALA A 85 0.49 -16.54 5.22
C ALA A 85 0.06 -17.50 6.34
N ARG A 86 0.63 -18.72 6.39
CA ARG A 86 0.38 -19.66 7.49
C ARG A 86 0.81 -19.09 8.85
N GLN A 87 1.95 -18.40 8.89
CA GLN A 87 2.41 -17.77 10.14
C GLN A 87 1.49 -16.62 10.56
N ALA A 88 1.03 -15.78 9.63
CA ALA A 88 0.06 -14.72 9.89
C ALA A 88 -1.24 -15.28 10.45
N ASP A 89 -1.77 -16.35 9.83
CA ASP A 89 -2.99 -17.05 10.28
C ASP A 89 -2.86 -17.58 11.72
N THR A 90 -1.73 -18.22 12.07
CA THR A 90 -1.49 -18.67 13.46
C THR A 90 -1.46 -17.55 14.51
N LEU A 91 -1.30 -16.30 14.06
CA LEU A 91 -1.28 -15.10 14.89
C LEU A 91 -2.59 -14.31 14.81
N GLY A 92 -3.60 -14.83 14.10
CA GLY A 92 -4.89 -14.16 13.88
C GLY A 92 -4.80 -12.95 12.95
N MET A 93 -3.79 -12.89 12.08
CA MET A 93 -3.63 -11.85 11.07
C MET A 93 -4.04 -12.36 9.70
N GLY A 94 -4.74 -11.51 8.94
CA GLY A 94 -5.11 -11.74 7.55
C GLY A 94 -3.96 -11.53 6.57
N VAL A 95 -4.21 -11.81 5.29
CA VAL A 95 -3.25 -11.58 4.21
C VAL A 95 -3.90 -10.81 3.07
N ILE A 96 -3.18 -9.82 2.55
CA ILE A 96 -3.50 -9.16 1.28
C ILE A 96 -2.44 -9.61 0.27
N LEU A 97 -2.85 -10.33 -0.77
CA LEU A 97 -1.95 -10.70 -1.85
C LEU A 97 -1.98 -9.60 -2.92
N LYS A 98 -0.82 -9.04 -3.24
CA LYS A 98 -0.68 -7.95 -4.22
C LYS A 98 0.30 -8.32 -5.34
N PRO A 99 -0.15 -9.02 -6.39
CA PRO A 99 0.64 -9.23 -7.59
C PRO A 99 0.94 -7.90 -8.29
N HIS A 100 2.18 -7.76 -8.73
CA HIS A 100 2.72 -6.59 -9.39
C HIS A 100 3.37 -6.99 -10.73
N LEU A 101 3.43 -6.05 -11.66
CA LEU A 101 4.36 -6.16 -12.79
C LEU A 101 5.62 -5.34 -12.53
N TRP A 102 6.75 -5.96 -12.82
CA TRP A 102 8.00 -5.28 -13.10
C TRP A 102 8.14 -5.09 -14.61
N VAL A 103 8.58 -3.91 -15.03
CA VAL A 103 8.73 -3.53 -16.44
C VAL A 103 10.16 -3.07 -16.69
N GLY A 104 10.78 -3.51 -17.77
CA GLY A 104 12.19 -3.20 -18.03
C GLY A 104 13.13 -4.04 -17.18
N GLY A 105 14.42 -3.71 -17.18
CA GLY A 105 15.44 -4.31 -16.30
C GLY A 105 15.51 -3.64 -14.92
N TYR A 106 16.65 -3.76 -14.24
CA TYR A 106 16.98 -2.88 -13.09
C TYR A 106 17.33 -1.44 -13.53
N ASP A 107 17.46 -1.21 -14.83
CA ASP A 107 17.66 0.12 -15.41
C ASP A 107 16.28 0.81 -15.52
N GLU A 108 15.94 1.59 -14.48
CA GLU A 108 14.61 2.09 -14.08
C GLU A 108 13.93 3.13 -15.00
N GLU A 109 14.22 3.14 -16.30
CA GLU A 109 13.70 4.18 -17.22
C GLU A 109 12.23 3.97 -17.64
N GLN A 110 11.63 2.82 -17.31
CA GLN A 110 10.27 2.49 -17.75
C GLN A 110 9.26 2.49 -16.62
N ASP A 111 8.13 3.19 -16.84
CA ASP A 111 7.01 3.21 -15.93
C ASP A 111 5.92 2.23 -16.39
N ARG A 112 5.54 1.32 -15.51
CA ARG A 112 4.40 0.40 -15.70
C ARG A 112 3.07 1.11 -15.93
N SER A 113 2.94 2.38 -15.54
CA SER A 113 1.76 3.19 -15.81
C SER A 113 1.55 3.44 -17.31
N GLU A 114 2.63 3.34 -18.09
CA GLU A 114 2.65 3.54 -19.55
C GLU A 114 2.35 2.26 -20.35
N ILE A 115 2.23 1.09 -19.69
CA ILE A 115 1.91 -0.16 -20.39
C ILE A 115 0.66 0.01 -21.25
N GLY A 116 0.83 -0.10 -22.57
CA GLY A 116 -0.26 -0.07 -23.52
C GLY A 116 0.22 -0.14 -24.95
N PHE A 117 -0.75 -0.32 -25.87
CA PHE A 117 -0.45 -0.74 -27.24
C PHE A 117 -1.32 0.00 -28.26
N ASP A 118 -0.79 0.15 -29.48
CA ASP A 118 -1.44 0.92 -30.55
C ASP A 118 -2.52 0.13 -31.32
N THR A 119 -2.63 -1.17 -31.08
CA THR A 119 -3.60 -2.02 -31.79
C THR A 119 -4.33 -2.96 -30.85
N ASP A 120 -5.61 -3.23 -31.16
CA ASP A 120 -6.43 -4.16 -30.39
C ASP A 120 -5.84 -5.58 -30.36
N ALA A 121 -5.17 -6.02 -31.42
CA ALA A 121 -4.52 -7.33 -31.45
C ALA A 121 -3.39 -7.45 -30.41
N ARG A 122 -2.62 -6.38 -30.19
CA ARG A 122 -1.58 -6.34 -29.15
C ARG A 122 -2.20 -6.27 -27.76
N TRP A 123 -3.26 -5.48 -27.59
CA TRP A 123 -4.05 -5.48 -26.35
C TRP A 123 -4.56 -6.86 -26.00
N GLN A 124 -5.21 -7.56 -26.93
CA GLN A 124 -5.75 -8.90 -26.71
C GLN A 124 -4.66 -9.90 -26.33
N LYS A 125 -3.47 -9.80 -26.95
CA LYS A 125 -2.32 -10.63 -26.57
C LYS A 125 -1.87 -10.35 -25.14
N TRP A 126 -1.68 -9.09 -24.77
CA TRP A 126 -1.29 -8.73 -23.41
C TRP A 126 -2.35 -9.11 -22.38
N GLU A 127 -3.63 -8.86 -22.68
CA GLU A 127 -4.77 -9.22 -21.83
C GLU A 127 -4.83 -10.73 -21.57
N ALA A 128 -4.53 -11.55 -22.58
CA ALA A 128 -4.44 -13.00 -22.42
C ALA A 128 -3.29 -13.42 -21.48
N ASP A 129 -2.09 -12.87 -21.69
CA ASP A 129 -0.91 -13.15 -20.86
C ASP A 129 -1.12 -12.64 -19.42
N TYR A 130 -1.69 -11.45 -19.24
CA TYR A 130 -2.00 -10.86 -17.93
C TYR A 130 -3.09 -11.66 -17.19
N ARG A 131 -4.13 -12.12 -17.89
CA ARG A 131 -5.13 -13.03 -17.31
C ARG A 131 -4.46 -14.30 -16.80
N GLN A 132 -3.57 -14.91 -17.59
CA GLN A 132 -2.86 -16.11 -17.15
C GLN A 132 -2.02 -15.84 -15.89
N PHE A 133 -1.26 -14.74 -15.89
CA PHE A 133 -0.50 -14.25 -14.73
C PHE A 133 -1.38 -14.12 -13.49
N LEU A 134 -2.47 -13.34 -13.56
CA LEU A 134 -3.29 -13.06 -12.39
C LEU A 134 -4.04 -14.31 -11.90
N MET A 135 -4.46 -15.21 -12.80
CA MET A 135 -5.15 -16.44 -12.42
C MET A 135 -4.25 -17.45 -11.68
N VAL A 136 -2.92 -17.36 -11.82
CA VAL A 136 -1.99 -18.10 -10.94
C VAL A 136 -2.10 -17.58 -9.52
N TYR A 137 -2.08 -16.25 -9.35
CA TYR A 137 -2.15 -15.61 -8.03
C TYR A 137 -3.56 -15.66 -7.42
N ALA A 138 -4.63 -15.68 -8.20
CA ALA A 138 -5.99 -15.91 -7.71
C ALA A 138 -6.12 -17.29 -7.04
N ARG A 139 -5.57 -18.33 -7.66
CA ARG A 139 -5.52 -19.67 -7.06
C ARG A 139 -4.61 -19.71 -5.83
N LEU A 140 -3.49 -18.98 -5.85
CA LEU A 140 -2.62 -18.86 -4.67
C LEU A 140 -3.34 -18.16 -3.51
N ALA A 141 -4.06 -17.06 -3.78
CA ALA A 141 -4.86 -16.32 -2.81
C ALA A 141 -5.91 -17.23 -2.16
N ALA A 142 -6.62 -18.02 -2.96
CA ALA A 142 -7.56 -19.02 -2.45
C ALA A 142 -6.88 -20.08 -1.57
N GLN A 143 -5.72 -20.61 -2.01
CA GLN A 143 -4.99 -21.64 -1.27
C GLN A 143 -4.41 -21.16 0.07
N ILE A 144 -4.12 -19.88 0.20
CA ILE A 144 -3.61 -19.28 1.45
C ILE A 144 -4.71 -18.60 2.26
N ASN A 145 -5.98 -18.69 1.83
CA ASN A 145 -7.11 -17.97 2.40
C ASN A 145 -6.82 -16.47 2.58
N ALA A 146 -6.28 -15.82 1.54
CA ALA A 146 -6.05 -14.38 1.58
C ALA A 146 -7.39 -13.64 1.73
N ASP A 147 -7.41 -12.59 2.55
CA ASP A 147 -8.60 -11.77 2.79
C ASP A 147 -8.87 -10.81 1.64
N ALA A 148 -7.82 -10.39 0.94
CA ALA A 148 -7.95 -9.61 -0.28
C ALA A 148 -6.88 -9.96 -1.34
N LEU A 149 -7.28 -9.81 -2.61
CA LEU A 149 -6.43 -9.87 -3.78
C LEU A 149 -6.49 -8.55 -4.55
N VAL A 150 -5.32 -7.98 -4.85
CA VAL A 150 -5.18 -6.81 -5.71
C VAL A 150 -5.07 -7.28 -7.16
N LEU A 151 -6.01 -6.89 -8.03
CA LEU A 151 -6.04 -7.37 -9.41
C LEU A 151 -4.94 -6.77 -10.29
N GLY A 152 -4.50 -5.55 -9.97
CA GLY A 152 -3.42 -4.86 -10.66
C GLY A 152 -2.97 -3.64 -9.89
N THR A 153 -1.73 -3.21 -10.14
CA THR A 153 -1.10 -2.12 -9.39
C THR A 153 -0.44 -1.14 -10.36
N GLU A 154 -0.92 0.10 -10.35
CA GLU A 154 -0.39 1.24 -11.12
C GLU A 154 -0.36 1.06 -12.65
N LEU A 155 -1.14 0.13 -13.21
CA LEU A 155 -1.28 -0.06 -14.66
C LEU A 155 -2.26 0.97 -15.26
N THR A 156 -1.97 2.26 -15.04
CA THR A 156 -2.89 3.38 -15.28
C THR A 156 -3.53 3.34 -16.66
N ARG A 157 -2.74 3.22 -17.72
CA ARG A 157 -3.25 3.20 -19.10
C ARG A 157 -4.16 2.01 -19.37
N SER A 158 -3.75 0.80 -18.97
CA SER A 158 -4.60 -0.40 -19.07
C SER A 158 -5.91 -0.26 -18.28
N ALA A 159 -5.87 0.30 -17.07
CA ALA A 159 -7.05 0.47 -16.24
C ALA A 159 -8.05 1.50 -16.77
N THR A 160 -7.58 2.54 -17.46
CA THR A 160 -8.45 3.59 -18.02
C THR A 160 -8.91 3.28 -19.44
N GLU A 161 -8.06 2.67 -20.28
CA GLU A 161 -8.39 2.37 -21.68
C GLU A 161 -9.13 1.03 -21.85
N ARG A 162 -8.92 0.06 -20.94
CA ARG A 162 -9.45 -1.32 -21.08
C ARG A 162 -10.38 -1.75 -19.93
N PRO A 163 -11.38 -0.95 -19.51
CA PRO A 163 -12.20 -1.27 -18.34
C PRO A 163 -13.03 -2.56 -18.49
N THR A 164 -13.39 -2.95 -19.71
CA THR A 164 -14.10 -4.21 -19.98
C THR A 164 -13.24 -5.44 -19.68
N PHE A 165 -11.94 -5.38 -19.98
CA PHE A 165 -11.00 -6.44 -19.64
C PHE A 165 -10.96 -6.64 -18.12
N TRP A 166 -10.79 -5.56 -17.36
CA TRP A 166 -10.71 -5.62 -15.89
C TRP A 166 -11.98 -6.17 -15.23
N ARG A 167 -13.17 -5.79 -15.72
CA ARG A 167 -14.43 -6.39 -15.24
C ARG A 167 -14.51 -7.89 -15.54
N THR A 168 -14.12 -8.28 -16.75
CA THR A 168 -14.09 -9.70 -17.16
C THR A 168 -13.12 -10.49 -16.28
N LEU A 169 -11.91 -9.95 -16.06
CA LEU A 169 -10.89 -10.55 -15.21
C LEU A 169 -11.35 -10.69 -13.76
N ALA A 170 -12.04 -9.68 -13.21
CA ALA A 170 -12.64 -9.79 -11.88
C ALA A 170 -13.65 -10.96 -11.82
N GLY A 171 -14.50 -11.10 -12.84
CA GLY A 171 -15.41 -12.25 -12.99
C GLY A 171 -14.67 -13.59 -13.06
N ASP A 172 -13.61 -13.68 -13.87
CA ASP A 172 -12.77 -14.88 -13.99
C ASP A 172 -12.14 -15.25 -12.63
N VAL A 173 -11.59 -14.27 -11.90
CA VAL A 173 -10.99 -14.46 -10.58
C VAL A 173 -12.01 -14.97 -9.56
N ARG A 174 -13.25 -14.45 -9.59
CA ARG A 174 -14.34 -14.92 -8.71
C ARG A 174 -14.69 -16.39 -8.89
N THR A 175 -14.35 -17.01 -10.03
CA THR A 175 -14.59 -18.45 -10.22
C THR A 175 -13.69 -19.35 -9.37
N VAL A 176 -12.60 -18.80 -8.83
CA VAL A 176 -11.60 -19.56 -8.04
C VAL A 176 -11.27 -18.93 -6.67
N TYR A 177 -11.74 -17.71 -6.40
CA TYR A 177 -11.40 -16.96 -5.19
C TYR A 177 -12.58 -16.12 -4.68
N ASP A 178 -12.93 -16.35 -3.41
CA ASP A 178 -14.09 -15.73 -2.76
C ASP A 178 -13.75 -14.53 -1.85
N GLY A 179 -12.47 -14.29 -1.58
CA GLY A 179 -12.03 -13.14 -0.76
C GLY A 179 -12.19 -11.80 -1.48
N ALA A 180 -11.82 -10.71 -0.82
CA ALA A 180 -12.09 -9.38 -1.35
C ALA A 180 -11.23 -9.05 -2.59
N LEU A 181 -11.81 -8.35 -3.57
CA LEU A 181 -11.11 -7.86 -4.74
C LEU A 181 -10.91 -6.36 -4.69
N THR A 182 -9.74 -5.90 -5.08
CA THR A 182 -9.45 -4.48 -5.28
C THR A 182 -8.46 -4.27 -6.43
N TYR A 183 -8.16 -3.02 -6.73
CA TYR A 183 -7.15 -2.60 -7.70
C TYR A 183 -6.37 -1.45 -7.07
N ALA A 184 -5.04 -1.46 -7.16
CA ALA A 184 -4.18 -0.44 -6.55
C ALA A 184 -3.88 0.67 -7.58
N ALA A 185 -4.80 1.64 -7.68
CA ALA A 185 -4.64 2.77 -8.58
C ALA A 185 -3.62 3.78 -8.04
N ASN A 186 -2.81 4.36 -8.92
CA ASN A 186 -1.90 5.44 -8.56
C ASN A 186 -2.68 6.66 -8.02
N TRP A 187 -2.11 7.39 -7.06
CA TRP A 187 -2.71 8.61 -6.50
C TRP A 187 -2.91 9.71 -7.55
N HIS A 188 -2.06 9.76 -8.58
CA HIS A 188 -2.12 10.79 -9.60
C HIS A 188 -3.22 10.47 -10.63
N GLU A 189 -4.44 10.94 -10.34
CA GLU A 189 -5.66 10.91 -11.17
C GLU A 189 -6.27 9.53 -11.48
N ALA A 190 -5.48 8.45 -11.47
CA ALA A 190 -5.93 7.14 -11.94
C ALA A 190 -7.15 6.63 -11.16
N TYR A 191 -7.14 6.76 -9.82
CA TYR A 191 -8.22 6.24 -8.97
C TYR A 191 -9.58 6.92 -9.21
N GLU A 192 -9.59 8.17 -9.68
CA GLU A 192 -10.81 8.89 -10.04
C GLU A 192 -11.35 8.50 -11.43
N LYS A 193 -10.48 7.96 -12.30
CA LYS A 193 -10.78 7.61 -13.71
C LYS A 193 -11.14 6.14 -13.92
N VAL A 194 -10.74 5.24 -13.01
CA VAL A 194 -11.09 3.82 -13.08
C VAL A 194 -12.62 3.64 -13.11
N GLN A 195 -13.11 2.94 -14.13
CA GLN A 195 -14.55 2.80 -14.38
C GLN A 195 -15.13 1.48 -13.86
N PHE A 196 -14.31 0.54 -13.41
CA PHE A 196 -14.71 -0.83 -13.05
C PHE A 196 -14.78 -1.07 -11.53
N TRP A 197 -14.82 -0.02 -10.70
CA TRP A 197 -14.96 -0.16 -9.24
C TRP A 197 -16.22 -0.90 -8.82
N ASP A 198 -17.26 -0.89 -9.65
CA ASP A 198 -18.50 -1.65 -9.44
C ASP A 198 -18.27 -3.17 -9.39
N ALA A 199 -17.22 -3.69 -10.05
CA ALA A 199 -16.86 -5.10 -10.06
C ALA A 199 -15.95 -5.52 -8.87
N LEU A 200 -15.55 -4.58 -8.02
CA LEU A 200 -14.60 -4.78 -6.92
C LEU A 200 -15.24 -4.48 -5.56
N ASP A 201 -14.63 -4.95 -4.48
CA ASP A 201 -15.13 -4.71 -3.12
C ASP A 201 -14.60 -3.41 -2.53
N TYR A 202 -13.38 -3.02 -2.90
CA TYR A 202 -12.74 -1.80 -2.45
C TYR A 202 -12.20 -0.96 -3.61
N VAL A 203 -12.30 0.35 -3.46
CA VAL A 203 -11.49 1.30 -4.24
C VAL A 203 -10.09 1.30 -3.62
N GLY A 204 -9.10 0.81 -4.37
CA GLY A 204 -7.71 0.75 -3.91
C GLY A 204 -6.90 1.93 -4.42
N VAL A 205 -6.14 2.58 -3.53
CA VAL A 205 -5.33 3.77 -3.86
C VAL A 205 -3.92 3.69 -3.26
N GLN A 206 -2.89 3.88 -4.10
CA GLN A 206 -1.50 4.06 -3.71
C GLN A 206 -1.27 5.51 -3.29
N ALA A 207 -1.55 5.84 -2.04
CA ALA A 207 -1.77 7.21 -1.56
C ALA A 207 -0.48 7.96 -1.18
N TYR A 208 0.44 8.10 -2.14
CA TYR A 208 1.61 8.97 -2.06
C TYR A 208 1.26 10.42 -2.42
N PHE A 209 0.31 11.02 -1.70
CA PHE A 209 -0.17 12.37 -1.99
C PHE A 209 0.84 13.45 -1.56
N PRO A 210 1.25 14.37 -2.46
CA PRO A 210 1.93 15.61 -2.06
C PRO A 210 1.11 16.39 -1.04
N LEU A 211 1.72 16.78 0.08
CA LEU A 211 1.06 17.50 1.16
C LEU A 211 1.46 18.97 1.19
N THR A 212 2.75 19.27 1.05
CA THR A 212 3.27 20.64 1.12
C THR A 212 4.73 20.70 0.67
N GLU A 213 5.09 21.80 -0.01
CA GLU A 213 6.47 22.15 -0.39
C GLU A 213 7.28 22.80 0.74
N VAL A 214 6.67 23.03 1.91
CA VAL A 214 7.38 23.59 3.05
C VAL A 214 8.34 22.53 3.61
N GLU A 215 9.63 22.86 3.67
CA GLU A 215 10.71 21.93 4.08
C GLU A 215 10.51 21.33 5.48
N SER A 216 10.10 22.16 6.46
CA SER A 216 9.84 21.75 7.84
C SER A 216 8.40 22.06 8.25
N PRO A 217 7.40 21.34 7.70
CA PRO A 217 6.00 21.72 7.82
C PRO A 217 5.45 21.38 9.21
N SER A 218 4.68 22.28 9.81
CA SER A 218 3.93 21.97 11.03
C SER A 218 2.93 20.81 10.82
N LEU A 219 2.51 20.12 11.89
CA LEU A 219 1.50 19.08 11.79
C LEU A 219 0.19 19.65 11.22
N ARG A 220 -0.19 20.86 11.65
CA ARG A 220 -1.33 21.59 11.06
C ARG A 220 -1.20 21.74 9.54
N ALA A 221 -0.05 22.17 9.03
CA ALA A 221 0.17 22.33 7.59
C ALA A 221 0.03 20.99 6.83
N LEU A 222 0.58 19.90 7.38
CA LEU A 222 0.43 18.56 6.80
C LEU A 222 -1.02 18.08 6.79
N ARG A 223 -1.78 18.36 7.85
CA ARG A 223 -3.23 18.04 7.90
C ARG A 223 -4.03 18.83 6.88
N GLU A 224 -3.73 20.13 6.73
CA GLU A 224 -4.34 20.95 5.68
C GLU A 224 -3.99 20.42 4.28
N GLY A 225 -2.75 19.98 4.06
CA GLY A 225 -2.32 19.30 2.82
C GLY A 225 -3.10 18.02 2.52
N TRP A 226 -3.53 17.29 3.56
CA TRP A 226 -4.35 16.08 3.41
C TRP A 226 -5.83 16.36 3.08
N ARG A 227 -6.38 17.53 3.45
CA ARG A 227 -7.84 17.79 3.32
C ARG A 227 -8.37 17.71 1.89
N PRO A 228 -7.69 18.26 0.85
CA PRO A 228 -8.15 18.12 -0.53
C PRO A 228 -8.23 16.65 -0.95
N HIS A 229 -7.24 15.85 -0.59
CA HIS A 229 -7.17 14.41 -0.88
C HIS A 229 -8.25 13.64 -0.14
N GLN A 230 -8.50 13.97 1.14
CA GLN A 230 -9.62 13.42 1.91
C GLN A 230 -10.96 13.66 1.21
N ALA A 231 -11.19 14.88 0.72
CA ALA A 231 -12.41 15.23 0.02
C ALA A 231 -12.54 14.50 -1.32
N ALA A 232 -11.43 14.30 -2.05
CA ALA A 232 -11.42 13.56 -3.31
C ALA A 232 -11.73 12.06 -3.10
N LEU A 233 -11.11 11.43 -2.10
CA LEU A 233 -11.39 10.05 -1.71
C LEU A 233 -12.86 9.87 -1.29
N ALA A 234 -13.41 10.81 -0.51
CA ALA A 234 -14.81 10.79 -0.11
C ALA A 234 -15.76 10.85 -1.32
N ARG A 235 -15.49 11.71 -2.32
CA ARG A 235 -16.29 11.77 -3.56
C ARG A 235 -16.24 10.47 -4.35
N VAL A 236 -15.08 9.80 -4.41
CA VAL A 236 -14.96 8.50 -5.08
C VAL A 236 -15.76 7.44 -4.33
N HIS A 237 -15.69 7.41 -2.99
CA HIS A 237 -16.54 6.56 -2.17
C HIS A 237 -18.03 6.81 -2.44
N GLU A 238 -18.49 8.06 -2.38
CA GLU A 238 -19.89 8.44 -2.61
C GLU A 238 -20.39 8.00 -4.00
N ARG A 239 -19.55 8.19 -5.03
CA ARG A 239 -19.89 7.84 -6.42
C ARG A 239 -19.95 6.32 -6.65
N THR A 240 -19.12 5.55 -5.97
CA THR A 240 -18.98 4.10 -6.20
C THR A 240 -19.74 3.24 -5.19
N GLY A 241 -20.06 3.78 -4.02
CA GLY A 241 -20.59 3.03 -2.87
C GLY A 241 -19.59 2.05 -2.25
N ARG A 242 -18.32 2.06 -2.68
CA ARG A 242 -17.29 1.11 -2.22
C ARG A 242 -16.42 1.74 -1.14
N PRO A 243 -16.07 1.01 -0.06
CA PRO A 243 -15.06 1.48 0.89
C PRO A 243 -13.72 1.72 0.21
N ILE A 244 -12.95 2.68 0.73
CA ILE A 244 -11.59 2.98 0.26
C ILE A 244 -10.59 2.12 1.06
N LEU A 245 -9.70 1.42 0.36
CA LEU A 245 -8.52 0.80 0.94
C LEU A 245 -7.28 1.53 0.40
N LEU A 246 -6.50 2.17 1.26
CA LEU A 246 -5.23 2.74 0.81
C LEU A 246 -4.21 1.60 0.67
N THR A 247 -4.02 1.13 -0.56
CA THR A 247 -3.21 -0.05 -0.89
C THR A 247 -1.73 0.16 -0.65
N GLU A 248 -1.30 1.42 -0.52
CA GLU A 248 -0.05 1.89 0.08
C GLU A 248 -0.23 3.29 0.68
N VAL A 249 0.43 3.52 1.81
CA VAL A 249 0.75 4.85 2.36
C VAL A 249 2.17 4.76 2.91
N GLY A 250 3.06 5.65 2.46
CA GLY A 250 4.46 5.65 2.87
C GLY A 250 5.07 7.05 2.83
N TYR A 251 6.06 7.25 3.70
CA TYR A 251 6.89 8.45 3.71
C TYR A 251 8.33 8.02 3.99
N ARG A 252 9.28 8.46 3.17
CA ARG A 252 10.71 8.33 3.48
C ARG A 252 11.05 9.16 4.74
N SER A 253 12.08 8.77 5.47
CA SER A 253 12.58 9.52 6.63
C SER A 253 13.68 10.48 6.22
N ALA A 254 13.33 11.41 5.34
CA ALA A 254 14.23 12.43 4.79
C ALA A 254 13.49 13.75 4.59
N ALA A 255 14.24 14.83 4.43
CA ALA A 255 13.69 16.09 3.92
C ALA A 255 12.95 15.86 2.59
N GLY A 256 11.93 16.67 2.30
CA GLY A 256 11.12 16.53 1.07
C GLY A 256 10.06 15.42 1.12
N ALA A 257 10.04 14.55 2.14
CA ALA A 257 9.07 13.45 2.25
C ALA A 257 7.59 13.89 2.23
N ALA A 258 7.30 15.14 2.62
CA ALA A 258 5.95 15.71 2.56
C ALA A 258 5.58 16.28 1.18
N ALA A 259 6.57 16.67 0.38
CA ALA A 259 6.38 17.21 -0.96
C ALA A 259 6.32 16.08 -1.99
N ALA A 260 7.28 15.15 -1.94
CA ALA A 260 7.40 14.02 -2.86
C ALA A 260 7.42 12.67 -2.11
N PRO A 261 6.31 12.25 -1.47
CA PRO A 261 6.27 11.01 -0.71
C PRO A 261 6.50 9.74 -1.54
N TRP A 262 6.37 9.79 -2.87
CA TRP A 262 6.65 8.66 -3.77
C TRP A 262 8.14 8.51 -4.11
N GLU A 263 8.98 9.49 -3.76
CA GLU A 263 10.38 9.50 -4.16
C GLU A 263 11.18 8.42 -3.43
N TRP A 264 11.89 7.62 -4.22
CA TRP A 264 12.71 6.53 -3.70
C TRP A 264 14.03 7.05 -3.13
N PRO A 265 14.48 6.55 -1.96
CA PRO A 265 15.77 6.92 -1.36
C PRO A 265 16.95 6.83 -2.32
N GLU A 266 16.94 5.84 -3.21
CA GLU A 266 17.99 5.58 -4.19
C GLU A 266 18.16 6.71 -5.22
N ARG A 267 17.12 7.54 -5.42
CA ARG A 267 17.13 8.68 -6.36
C ARG A 267 17.66 9.98 -5.73
N ASP A 268 17.90 9.97 -4.43
CA ASP A 268 18.31 11.14 -3.66
C ASP A 268 19.32 10.73 -2.57
N ALA A 269 20.51 10.34 -3.03
CA ALA A 269 21.58 9.82 -2.17
C ALA A 269 22.15 10.85 -1.18
N GLU A 270 21.93 12.15 -1.42
CA GLU A 270 22.41 13.25 -0.58
C GLU A 270 21.40 13.72 0.46
N ALA A 271 20.24 13.05 0.53
CA ALA A 271 19.17 13.44 1.41
C ALA A 271 19.54 13.44 2.88
N ILE A 272 19.12 14.50 3.57
CA ILE A 272 19.28 14.62 5.01
C ILE A 272 18.21 13.76 5.71
N PRO A 273 18.59 12.77 6.54
CA PRO A 273 17.61 11.98 7.28
C PRO A 273 16.76 12.85 8.22
N ASP A 274 15.44 12.68 8.15
CA ASP A 274 14.47 13.32 9.05
C ASP A 274 13.36 12.33 9.45
N SER A 275 13.64 11.54 10.48
CA SER A 275 12.69 10.60 11.06
C SER A 275 11.55 11.28 11.85
N THR A 276 11.73 12.55 12.22
CA THR A 276 10.69 13.33 12.92
C THR A 276 9.63 13.81 11.94
N LEU A 277 10.04 14.25 10.74
CA LEU A 277 9.13 14.56 9.64
C LEU A 277 8.31 13.34 9.23
N GLN A 278 8.94 12.18 9.05
CA GLN A 278 8.22 10.92 8.77
C GLN A 278 7.12 10.65 9.81
N ALA A 279 7.44 10.77 11.10
CA ALA A 279 6.47 10.60 12.17
C ALA A 279 5.34 11.63 12.13
N ARG A 280 5.65 12.88 11.78
CA ARG A 280 4.67 13.97 11.63
C ARG A 280 3.74 13.73 10.44
N CYS A 281 4.25 13.21 9.32
CA CYS A 281 3.46 12.83 8.14
C CYS A 281 2.48 11.69 8.48
N TYR A 282 2.94 10.63 9.16
CA TYR A 282 2.04 9.57 9.63
C TYR A 282 0.98 10.09 10.61
N ARG A 283 1.35 10.99 11.53
CA ARG A 283 0.38 11.63 12.43
C ARG A 283 -0.64 12.45 11.65
N ALA A 284 -0.23 13.20 10.62
CA ALA A 284 -1.12 13.98 9.78
C ALA A 284 -2.12 13.09 9.00
N PHE A 285 -1.64 11.98 8.44
CA PHE A 285 -2.47 10.97 7.78
C PHE A 285 -3.53 10.42 8.75
N LEU A 286 -3.09 9.83 9.88
CA LEU A 286 -3.97 9.14 10.83
C LEU A 286 -4.98 10.11 11.47
N SER A 287 -4.54 11.33 11.83
CA SER A 287 -5.41 12.33 12.46
C SER A 287 -6.34 13.10 11.51
N THR A 288 -6.19 12.93 10.19
CA THR A 288 -7.05 13.58 9.18
C THR A 288 -8.07 12.62 8.61
N VAL A 289 -7.62 11.45 8.13
CA VAL A 289 -8.49 10.50 7.41
C VAL A 289 -8.74 9.21 8.17
N GLY A 290 -7.98 8.93 9.23
CA GLY A 290 -8.01 7.65 9.91
C GLY A 290 -9.38 7.22 10.40
N ARG A 291 -10.24 8.15 10.84
CA ARG A 291 -11.60 7.85 11.33
C ARG A 291 -12.71 8.11 10.32
N ALA A 292 -12.35 8.29 9.05
CA ALA A 292 -13.36 8.43 8.02
C ALA A 292 -14.14 7.12 7.90
N SER A 293 -15.46 7.17 7.99
CA SER A 293 -16.32 5.97 7.91
C SER A 293 -16.21 5.23 6.58
N TRP A 294 -15.75 5.92 5.53
CA TRP A 294 -15.50 5.35 4.20
C TRP A 294 -14.14 4.66 4.07
N LEU A 295 -13.23 4.81 5.04
CA LEU A 295 -11.90 4.23 4.99
C LEU A 295 -11.90 2.82 5.61
N LYS A 296 -11.73 1.80 4.77
CA LYS A 296 -11.59 0.40 5.22
C LYS A 296 -10.26 0.15 5.91
N GLY A 297 -9.21 0.85 5.46
CA GLY A 297 -7.93 0.88 6.13
C GLY A 297 -6.77 1.24 5.22
N SER A 298 -5.56 0.90 5.66
CA SER A 298 -4.34 1.21 4.92
C SER A 298 -3.27 0.13 5.02
N VAL A 299 -2.42 0.11 4.01
CA VAL A 299 -1.20 -0.70 3.96
C VAL A 299 0.00 0.24 4.12
N ILE A 300 0.76 0.08 5.19
CA ILE A 300 1.97 0.88 5.42
C ILE A 300 3.10 0.32 4.54
N TRP A 301 3.65 1.18 3.69
CA TRP A 301 4.90 0.93 2.98
C TRP A 301 6.07 1.42 3.85
N LYS A 302 6.96 0.58 4.33
CA LYS A 302 6.99 -0.89 4.28
C LYS A 302 7.74 -1.46 5.48
N TRP A 303 7.64 -2.76 5.69
CA TRP A 303 8.28 -3.49 6.77
C TRP A 303 9.33 -4.47 6.24
N ARG A 304 10.45 -4.60 6.94
CA ARG A 304 11.58 -5.48 6.63
C ARG A 304 11.99 -6.32 7.83
N PRO A 305 12.63 -7.50 7.63
CA PRO A 305 13.36 -8.16 8.70
C PRO A 305 14.36 -7.20 9.35
N PRO A 306 14.54 -7.20 10.70
CA PRO A 306 15.41 -6.23 11.36
C PRO A 306 16.86 -6.25 10.86
N SER A 307 17.35 -7.40 10.41
CA SER A 307 18.68 -7.57 9.82
C SER A 307 18.82 -6.94 8.42
N GLU A 308 17.73 -6.48 7.81
CA GLU A 308 17.67 -5.90 6.46
C GLU A 308 17.27 -4.40 6.50
N VAL A 309 17.27 -3.80 7.70
CA VAL A 309 17.05 -2.36 7.89
C VAL A 309 18.41 -1.66 7.91
N GLU A 310 18.75 -0.98 6.82
CA GLU A 310 20.09 -0.38 6.65
C GLU A 310 20.05 1.13 6.44
N ASP A 311 19.01 1.65 5.77
CA ASP A 311 18.98 3.04 5.31
C ASP A 311 18.18 3.97 6.26
N PRO A 312 18.82 5.01 6.85
CA PRO A 312 18.16 5.95 7.75
C PRO A 312 17.14 6.85 7.05
N THR A 313 17.15 6.94 5.71
CA THR A 313 16.19 7.69 4.90
C THR A 313 15.06 6.82 4.36
N ALA A 314 15.15 5.49 4.46
CA ALA A 314 14.17 4.57 3.89
C ALA A 314 12.74 4.74 4.44
N PHE A 315 11.77 4.30 3.64
CA PHE A 315 10.34 4.29 3.95
C PHE A 315 9.97 3.59 5.26
N THR A 316 10.76 2.61 5.70
CA THR A 316 10.38 1.84 6.89
C THR A 316 10.33 2.73 8.14
N PRO A 317 9.23 2.70 8.91
CA PRO A 317 9.13 3.43 10.18
C PRO A 317 9.77 2.66 11.35
N GLN A 318 10.26 1.43 11.11
CA GLN A 318 10.86 0.55 12.12
C GLN A 318 12.00 1.22 12.88
N GLY A 319 11.94 1.17 14.22
CA GLY A 319 12.96 1.76 15.08
C GLY A 319 13.03 3.29 15.03
N LYS A 320 12.10 3.95 14.31
CA LYS A 320 12.00 5.41 14.17
C LYS A 320 10.80 5.94 14.98
N PRO A 321 10.71 7.25 15.25
CA PRO A 321 9.56 7.83 15.97
C PRO A 321 8.20 7.53 15.32
N ALA A 322 8.18 7.28 14.00
CA ALA A 322 6.97 6.89 13.27
C ALA A 322 6.38 5.54 13.73
N GLU A 323 7.20 4.58 14.18
CA GLU A 323 6.68 3.32 14.73
C GLU A 323 5.84 3.56 15.98
N ALA A 324 6.24 4.48 16.86
CA ALA A 324 5.48 4.83 18.05
C ALA A 324 4.13 5.47 17.70
N VAL A 325 4.10 6.28 16.62
CA VAL A 325 2.85 6.83 16.08
C VAL A 325 1.94 5.69 15.60
N LEU A 326 2.45 4.78 14.77
CA LEU A 326 1.66 3.64 14.29
C LEU A 326 1.14 2.78 15.44
N ARG A 327 2.00 2.44 16.42
CA ARG A 327 1.62 1.66 17.61
C ARG A 327 0.46 2.29 18.38
N ARG A 328 0.49 3.62 18.53
CA ARG A 328 -0.54 4.37 19.26
C ARG A 328 -1.90 4.31 18.54
N TRP A 329 -1.89 4.39 17.22
CA TRP A 329 -3.11 4.47 16.41
C TRP A 329 -3.66 3.11 15.98
N PHE A 330 -2.81 2.09 15.88
CA PHE A 330 -3.21 0.74 15.46
C PHE A 330 -3.73 -0.12 16.60
N ARG A 331 -3.39 0.22 17.83
CA ARG A 331 -3.91 -0.48 19.01
C ARG A 331 -5.17 0.22 19.51
N PRO A 332 -6.16 -0.53 20.01
CA PRO A 332 -7.25 0.06 20.76
C PRO A 332 -6.68 0.93 21.90
N SER A 333 -7.22 2.12 22.13
CA SER A 333 -6.89 2.87 23.34
C SER A 333 -7.41 2.05 24.53
N ALA A 334 -6.54 1.74 25.50
CA ALA A 334 -7.02 1.12 26.74
C ALA A 334 -8.13 2.01 27.34
N PRO A 335 -9.24 1.44 27.83
CA PRO A 335 -10.23 2.25 28.53
C PRO A 335 -9.52 2.98 29.67
N ALA A 336 -9.79 4.28 29.80
CA ALA A 336 -9.28 5.03 30.93
C ALA A 336 -9.66 4.27 32.21
N PRO A 337 -8.75 4.15 33.20
CA PRO A 337 -9.14 3.61 34.49
C PRO A 337 -10.35 4.41 34.97
N GLY A 338 -11.43 3.70 35.32
CA GLY A 338 -12.65 4.32 35.84
C GLY A 338 -12.35 5.18 37.07
N PRO A 339 -13.23 6.13 37.39
CA PRO A 339 -13.04 7.08 38.48
C PRO A 339 -12.76 6.42 39.84
#